data_AF-H2BRH5-F1
#
_entry.id   AF-H2BRH5-F1
#
_cell.length_a   1.000
_cell.length_b   1.000
_cell.length_c   1.000
_cell.angle_alpha   90.00
_cell.angle_beta   90.00
_cell.angle_gamma   90.00
#
_symmetry.space_group_name_H-M   'P 1'
#
loop_
_entity.id
_entity.type
_entity.pdbx_description
1 polymer ?
#
loop_
_entity_poly.entity_id
_entity_poly.type
_entity_poly.pdbx_seq_one_letter_code
_entity_poly.pdbx_strand_id
1 'polypeptide(L)'
;MRNLKFYTIFLVMFALIFSSCSREEDGLASLENEKATLSFGAMLDDLNINRNSLKQAIGDIPACSEDAVVYVEIILSSGGVDVVGAEGTPFRIDLVAGQLFTKEVTELQLSAGDYSLDYFTVHSMDGTVIWVAPLAGSELASLVDNPLPLDISLGAGVKKYVDVSVLCLDDRMVNEYGYLFFQLDPTQAIQFCIFGNYCDESGRHYPAAYSVDVWNYSDGQMGAVLYSDVTSTVELNDLGEYASSPVCFALPDSAGDDEYYFQITLLNSDAYGEVTESIIREGVITDGDVRSLHIGDDDSEYYHLRYGCGTSDSPNLFGEPNTQPPVIDRDTEIYIYFDSSGSMNSTLSPLQDMRSNLLKAALLPLYDNDEVLYDEKVQVVSNGSERTFQFLNIEGDTPTGNVISLVFQDEAQSVYHAGFSSWDETSNRTGAFDADITAFRSRLASFAVNSYSGVVFQVENENQAGLNFKKFIEYIQNGSGNYAGAFGLSDRTEIGYEYDVLDGSTPQYYLDLIIEALQDLGFEL
;
A
#
# COMPACT_ATOMS: atom_id res chain seq x y z
N MET A 1 85.45 -31.07 58.30
CA MET A 1 84.51 -29.99 57.95
C MET A 1 83.25 -30.61 57.33
N ARG A 2 82.35 -31.12 58.18
CA ARG A 2 81.25 -32.02 57.79
C ARG A 2 79.87 -31.33 57.72
N ASN A 3 79.86 -29.99 57.83
CA ASN A 3 78.65 -29.17 57.81
C ASN A 3 78.56 -28.26 56.57
N LEU A 4 79.56 -28.24 55.68
CA LEU A 4 79.55 -27.39 54.47
C LEU A 4 78.87 -28.06 53.25
N LYS A 5 78.52 -29.35 53.35
CA LYS A 5 77.80 -30.09 52.30
C LYS A 5 76.27 -30.07 52.47
N PHE A 6 75.77 -29.67 53.63
CA PHE A 6 74.32 -29.53 53.87
C PHE A 6 73.79 -28.15 53.46
N TYR A 7 74.60 -27.09 53.55
CA TYR A 7 74.18 -25.75 53.12
C TYR A 7 74.18 -25.56 51.60
N THR A 8 75.01 -26.30 50.87
CA THR A 8 75.02 -26.25 49.39
C THR A 8 73.84 -26.96 48.75
N ILE A 9 73.24 -27.95 49.42
CA ILE A 9 72.03 -28.63 48.93
C ILE A 9 70.78 -27.78 49.18
N PHE A 10 70.73 -27.05 50.30
CA PHE A 10 69.59 -26.16 50.59
C PHE A 10 69.57 -24.92 49.68
N LEU A 11 70.73 -24.42 49.26
CA LEU A 11 70.83 -23.24 48.40
C LEU A 11 70.50 -23.56 46.92
N VAL A 12 70.72 -24.79 46.47
CA VAL A 12 70.30 -25.26 45.13
C VAL A 12 68.80 -25.62 45.11
N MET A 13 68.25 -26.10 46.23
CA MET A 13 66.82 -26.43 46.32
C MET A 13 65.93 -25.18 46.47
N PHE A 14 66.44 -24.09 47.05
CA PHE A 14 65.71 -22.80 47.09
C PHE A 14 65.79 -22.02 45.77
N ALA A 15 66.81 -22.28 44.94
CA ALA A 15 66.93 -21.68 43.61
C ALA A 15 66.03 -22.34 42.55
N LEU A 16 65.52 -23.55 42.80
CA LEU A 16 64.62 -24.28 41.89
C LEU A 16 63.12 -24.03 42.15
N ILE A 17 62.76 -23.24 43.17
CA ILE A 17 61.36 -22.86 43.44
C ILE A 17 60.99 -21.53 42.77
N PHE A 18 61.97 -20.82 42.17
CA PHE A 18 61.75 -19.56 41.44
C PHE A 18 61.93 -19.66 39.92
N SER A 19 62.00 -20.88 39.34
CA SER A 19 62.03 -21.07 37.87
C SER A 19 60.79 -21.80 37.33
N SER A 20 59.62 -21.54 37.91
CA SER A 20 58.32 -21.95 37.37
C SER A 20 57.59 -20.72 36.86
N CYS A 21 57.53 -20.58 35.53
CA CYS A 21 56.88 -19.54 34.73
C CYS A 21 57.36 -18.09 34.92
N SER A 22 58.50 -17.74 34.34
CA SER A 22 58.53 -16.50 33.55
C SER A 22 57.85 -16.82 32.21
N ARG A 23 56.52 -16.81 32.21
CA ARG A 23 55.80 -16.61 30.95
C ARG A 23 56.10 -15.16 30.61
N GLU A 24 56.79 -14.93 29.49
CA GLU A 24 56.81 -13.61 28.88
C GLU A 24 55.37 -13.09 28.88
N GLU A 25 55.17 -11.87 29.38
CA GLU A 25 54.00 -11.08 29.04
C GLU A 25 54.12 -10.71 27.54
N ASP A 26 54.14 -11.72 26.69
CA ASP A 26 53.78 -11.61 25.29
C ASP A 26 52.26 -11.50 25.28
N GLY A 27 51.80 -10.27 25.46
CA GLY A 27 50.41 -9.86 25.34
C GLY A 27 49.44 -10.59 26.28
N LEU A 28 48.67 -9.86 27.07
CA LEU A 28 47.35 -9.48 26.54
C LEU A 28 47.38 -9.32 25.00
N ALA A 29 47.46 -10.44 24.27
CA ALA A 29 46.80 -10.47 22.98
C ALA A 29 45.36 -10.20 23.36
N SER A 30 44.96 -8.96 23.09
CA SER A 30 43.63 -8.47 23.37
C SER A 30 42.63 -9.56 22.99
N LEU A 31 41.81 -10.00 23.95
CA LEU A 31 40.60 -10.75 23.62
C LEU A 31 39.73 -9.96 22.60
N GLU A 32 40.04 -8.68 22.37
CA GLU A 32 39.50 -7.85 21.28
C GLU A 32 39.90 -8.28 19.85
N ASN A 33 40.83 -9.23 19.66
CA ASN A 33 41.28 -9.64 18.31
C ASN A 33 40.91 -11.08 17.91
N GLU A 34 40.20 -11.85 18.76
CA GLU A 34 39.71 -13.17 18.36
C GLU A 34 38.42 -13.04 17.55
N LYS A 35 38.57 -13.01 16.22
CA LYS A 35 37.45 -13.04 15.28
C LYS A 35 36.63 -14.34 15.44
N ALA A 36 35.31 -14.20 15.44
CA ALA A 36 34.34 -15.28 15.29
C ALA A 36 34.04 -15.50 13.80
N THR A 37 33.63 -16.70 13.42
CA THR A 37 33.17 -17.00 12.05
C THR A 37 31.67 -17.26 12.06
N LEU A 38 30.93 -16.56 11.21
CA LEU A 38 29.49 -16.74 11.03
C LEU A 38 29.21 -17.53 9.74
N SER A 39 28.22 -18.41 9.77
CA SER A 39 27.71 -19.16 8.63
C SER A 39 26.19 -19.24 8.71
N PHE A 40 25.52 -19.13 7.57
CA PHE A 40 24.07 -19.21 7.49
C PHE A 40 23.61 -20.50 6.82
N GLY A 41 22.45 -21.02 7.21
CA GLY A 41 21.75 -22.13 6.59
C GLY A 41 20.32 -21.71 6.24
N ALA A 42 19.86 -21.99 5.02
CA ALA A 42 18.47 -21.75 4.65
C ALA A 42 17.60 -22.95 5.08
N MET A 43 16.56 -22.69 5.87
CA MET A 43 15.55 -23.66 6.26
C MET A 43 14.26 -23.32 5.52
N LEU A 44 13.97 -24.08 4.45
CA LEU A 44 12.75 -23.90 3.69
C LEU A 44 11.55 -24.40 4.50
N ASP A 45 10.70 -23.47 4.93
CA ASP A 45 9.42 -23.78 5.52
C ASP A 45 8.41 -24.01 4.39
N ASP A 46 8.25 -25.29 4.04
CA ASP A 46 7.43 -25.71 2.91
C ASP A 46 5.94 -25.46 3.19
N LEU A 47 5.37 -24.49 2.47
CA LEU A 47 3.95 -24.14 2.47
C LEU A 47 3.02 -25.34 2.16
N ASN A 48 3.55 -26.46 1.65
CA ASN A 48 2.81 -27.71 1.42
C ASN A 48 2.08 -28.24 2.66
N ILE A 49 2.60 -28.03 3.87
CA ILE A 49 1.99 -28.60 5.09
C ILE A 49 0.70 -27.85 5.47
N ASN A 50 0.56 -26.58 5.06
CA ASN A 50 -0.59 -25.71 5.34
C ASN A 50 -1.38 -25.30 4.08
N ARG A 51 -1.16 -25.94 2.93
CA ARG A 51 -1.85 -25.66 1.66
C ARG A 51 -3.39 -25.66 1.77
N ASN A 52 -3.96 -26.45 2.67
CA ASN A 52 -5.41 -26.51 2.85
C ASN A 52 -5.97 -25.37 3.72
N SER A 53 -5.17 -24.78 4.61
CA SER A 53 -5.58 -23.62 5.43
C SER A 53 -5.27 -22.28 4.75
N LEU A 54 -4.24 -22.23 3.88
CA LEU A 54 -3.81 -21.01 3.17
C LEU A 54 -4.60 -20.71 1.89
N LYS A 55 -5.23 -21.72 1.27
CA LYS A 55 -6.12 -21.52 0.10
C LYS A 55 -7.32 -20.60 0.36
N GLN A 56 -7.67 -20.38 1.63
CA GLN A 56 -8.77 -19.51 2.02
C GLN A 56 -8.38 -18.03 2.16
N ALA A 57 -7.08 -17.68 2.20
CA ALA A 57 -6.62 -16.32 2.48
C ALA A 57 -5.79 -15.69 1.35
N ILE A 58 -5.06 -16.47 0.54
CA ILE A 58 -3.96 -15.95 -0.30
C ILE A 58 -4.11 -16.28 -1.81
N GLY A 59 -5.20 -16.94 -2.22
CA GLY A 59 -5.32 -17.44 -3.60
C GLY A 59 -4.43 -18.67 -3.87
N ASP A 60 -4.35 -19.11 -5.14
CA ASP A 60 -3.53 -20.28 -5.50
C ASP A 60 -2.03 -19.95 -5.39
N ILE A 61 -1.43 -20.32 -4.25
CA ILE A 61 0.02 -20.27 -4.01
C ILE A 61 0.73 -21.22 -5.01
N PRO A 62 1.56 -20.70 -5.92
CA PRO A 62 2.32 -21.47 -6.91
C PRO A 62 3.21 -22.52 -6.28
N ALA A 63 3.62 -23.51 -7.07
CA ALA A 63 4.70 -24.39 -6.67
C ALA A 63 6.02 -23.61 -6.64
N CYS A 64 6.85 -23.88 -5.64
CA CYS A 64 8.21 -23.34 -5.58
C CYS A 64 8.97 -23.67 -6.87
N SER A 65 9.87 -22.76 -7.30
CA SER A 65 10.78 -23.10 -8.39
C SER A 65 11.56 -24.37 -8.04
N GLU A 66 11.72 -25.24 -9.03
CA GLU A 66 12.55 -26.45 -8.95
C GLU A 66 14.03 -26.16 -9.29
N ASP A 67 14.36 -24.88 -9.51
CA ASP A 67 15.72 -24.45 -9.82
C ASP A 67 16.67 -24.71 -8.64
N ALA A 68 17.90 -25.07 -8.97
CA ALA A 68 18.92 -25.31 -7.97
C ALA A 68 19.35 -23.98 -7.31
N VAL A 69 19.20 -23.90 -5.99
CA VAL A 69 19.78 -22.81 -5.19
C VAL A 69 21.30 -22.96 -5.09
N VAL A 70 22.04 -21.89 -5.29
CA VAL A 70 23.52 -21.94 -5.32
C VAL A 70 24.22 -20.86 -4.50
N TYR A 71 23.54 -19.78 -4.13
CA TYR A 71 24.08 -18.74 -3.24
C TYR A 71 22.98 -18.05 -2.43
N VAL A 72 23.38 -17.28 -1.43
CA VAL A 72 22.50 -16.38 -0.67
C VAL A 72 23.01 -14.96 -0.74
N GLU A 73 22.12 -14.00 -0.57
CA GLU A 73 22.45 -12.59 -0.39
C GLU A 73 21.97 -12.12 0.97
N ILE A 74 22.83 -11.36 1.66
CA ILE A 74 22.58 -10.92 3.04
C ILE A 74 22.87 -9.44 3.24
N ILE A 75 22.19 -8.85 4.23
CA ILE A 75 22.59 -7.60 4.87
C ILE A 75 22.67 -7.86 6.37
N LEU A 76 23.83 -7.57 6.95
CA LEU A 76 24.09 -7.68 8.38
C LEU A 76 24.42 -6.30 8.93
N SER A 77 23.73 -5.90 10.00
CA SER A 77 24.00 -4.66 10.72
C SER A 77 24.50 -4.89 12.14
N SER A 78 25.16 -3.88 12.71
CA SER A 78 25.57 -3.83 14.11
C SER A 78 25.24 -2.43 14.65
N GLY A 79 24.33 -2.37 15.63
CA GLY A 79 23.87 -1.08 16.18
C GLY A 79 23.16 -0.20 15.15
N GLY A 80 22.46 -0.81 14.18
CA GLY A 80 21.74 -0.13 13.10
C GLY A 80 22.63 0.39 11.97
N VAL A 81 23.90 -0.04 11.90
CA VAL A 81 24.82 0.29 10.81
C VAL A 81 25.22 -0.97 10.07
N ASP A 82 25.07 -0.96 8.74
CA ASP A 82 25.47 -2.06 7.87
C ASP A 82 26.97 -2.36 7.98
N VAL A 83 27.29 -3.64 8.22
CA VAL A 83 28.66 -4.13 8.37
C VAL A 83 29.05 -5.17 7.33
N VAL A 84 28.07 -5.88 6.75
CA VAL A 84 28.26 -6.84 5.64
C VAL A 84 27.07 -6.73 4.69
N GLY A 85 27.34 -6.35 3.44
CA GLY A 85 26.27 -5.97 2.51
C GLY A 85 25.69 -4.60 2.84
N ALA A 86 24.88 -4.07 1.95
CA ALA A 86 24.08 -2.87 2.16
C ALA A 86 22.85 -2.92 1.25
N GLU A 87 21.86 -2.06 1.51
CA GLU A 87 20.72 -1.92 0.61
C GLU A 87 21.16 -1.59 -0.83
N GLY A 88 20.56 -2.24 -1.82
CA GLY A 88 20.94 -2.14 -3.24
C GLY A 88 22.22 -2.91 -3.64
N THR A 89 23.08 -3.27 -2.68
CA THR A 89 24.26 -4.12 -2.90
C THR A 89 24.42 -5.16 -1.77
N PRO A 90 23.49 -6.12 -1.64
CA PRO A 90 23.59 -7.15 -0.62
C PRO A 90 24.81 -8.03 -0.87
N PHE A 91 25.34 -8.62 0.20
CA PHE A 91 26.57 -9.41 0.10
C PHE A 91 26.26 -10.84 -0.29
N ARG A 92 26.73 -11.24 -1.48
CA ARG A 92 26.59 -12.59 -2.00
C ARG A 92 27.55 -13.58 -1.34
N ILE A 93 27.02 -14.74 -0.95
CA ILE A 93 27.78 -15.85 -0.40
C ILE A 93 27.35 -17.17 -1.05
N ASP A 94 28.27 -17.83 -1.74
CA ASP A 94 28.02 -19.15 -2.33
C ASP A 94 27.64 -20.19 -1.27
N LEU A 95 26.70 -21.07 -1.61
CA LEU A 95 26.41 -22.27 -0.84
C LEU A 95 27.48 -23.34 -1.05
N VAL A 96 27.67 -24.19 -0.04
CA VAL A 96 28.45 -25.42 -0.20
C VAL A 96 27.71 -26.35 -1.16
N ALA A 97 28.40 -26.90 -2.15
CA ALA A 97 27.78 -27.69 -3.22
C ALA A 97 26.90 -28.83 -2.66
N GLY A 98 25.61 -28.82 -3.02
CA GLY A 98 24.63 -29.80 -2.57
C GLY A 98 24.21 -29.66 -1.10
N GLN A 99 24.47 -28.53 -0.47
CA GLN A 99 24.07 -28.18 0.89
C GLN A 99 23.36 -26.81 0.89
N LEU A 100 22.58 -26.55 1.94
CA LEU A 100 21.87 -25.28 2.11
C LEU A 100 22.55 -24.31 3.07
N PHE A 101 23.84 -24.51 3.36
CA PHE A 101 24.63 -23.59 4.18
C PHE A 101 25.79 -22.96 3.40
N THR A 102 26.14 -21.75 3.80
CA THR A 102 27.14 -20.91 3.15
C THR A 102 28.56 -21.46 3.24
N LYS A 103 29.38 -21.18 2.21
CA LYS A 103 30.83 -21.33 2.29
C LYS A 103 31.41 -20.32 3.31
N GLU A 104 32.58 -20.64 3.83
CA GLU A 104 33.31 -19.72 4.70
C GLU A 104 33.94 -18.59 3.88
N VAL A 105 33.69 -17.35 4.31
CA VAL A 105 34.16 -16.11 3.67
C VAL A 105 34.77 -15.18 4.72
N THR A 106 35.72 -14.35 4.31
CA THR A 106 36.49 -13.47 5.21
C THR A 106 35.65 -12.35 5.83
N GLU A 107 34.61 -11.94 5.12
CA GLU A 107 33.68 -10.88 5.46
C GLU A 107 32.80 -11.28 6.65
N LEU A 108 32.57 -12.59 6.84
CA LEU A 108 31.90 -13.16 8.02
C LEU A 108 32.87 -13.57 9.14
N GLN A 109 34.14 -13.15 9.07
CA GLN A 109 35.08 -13.22 10.19
C GLN A 109 35.00 -11.92 11.01
N LEU A 110 33.99 -11.86 11.86
CA LEU A 110 33.57 -10.68 12.61
C LEU A 110 34.17 -10.67 14.03
N SER A 111 34.26 -9.50 14.64
CA SER A 111 34.60 -9.41 16.07
C SER A 111 33.45 -9.95 16.93
N ALA A 112 33.74 -10.33 18.17
CA ALA A 112 32.69 -10.66 19.12
C ALA A 112 31.77 -9.45 19.35
N GLY A 113 30.46 -9.67 19.35
CA GLY A 113 29.46 -8.61 19.39
C GLY A 113 28.07 -9.10 19.05
N ASP A 114 27.10 -8.19 19.10
CA ASP A 114 25.72 -8.44 18.70
C ASP A 114 25.47 -7.83 17.32
N TYR A 115 24.85 -8.62 16.46
CA TYR A 115 24.56 -8.31 15.07
C TYR A 115 23.09 -8.60 14.77
N SER A 116 22.54 -7.95 13.75
CA SER A 116 21.22 -8.25 13.22
C SER A 116 21.34 -8.67 11.76
N LEU A 117 20.71 -9.78 11.38
CA LEU A 117 20.51 -10.14 9.98
C LEU A 117 19.22 -9.49 9.52
N ASP A 118 19.31 -8.53 8.61
CA ASP A 118 18.18 -7.68 8.22
C ASP A 118 17.62 -8.05 6.84
N TYR A 119 18.40 -8.75 6.03
CA TYR A 119 18.02 -9.23 4.71
C TYR A 119 18.60 -10.62 4.46
N PHE A 120 17.79 -11.52 3.90
CA PHE A 120 18.24 -12.86 3.52
C PHE A 120 17.39 -13.43 2.37
N THR A 121 18.04 -13.60 1.22
CA THR A 121 17.44 -14.20 0.01
C THR A 121 18.31 -15.34 -0.49
N VAL A 122 17.68 -16.32 -1.13
CA VAL A 122 18.34 -17.51 -1.67
C VAL A 122 18.13 -17.55 -3.17
N HIS A 123 19.22 -17.68 -3.92
CA HIS A 123 19.22 -17.49 -5.36
C HIS A 123 19.70 -18.72 -6.14
N SER A 124 19.21 -18.83 -7.37
CA SER A 124 19.73 -19.72 -8.41
C SER A 124 21.01 -19.16 -9.06
N MET A 125 21.60 -19.92 -9.99
CA MET A 125 22.88 -19.55 -10.61
C MET A 125 22.81 -18.34 -11.55
N ASP A 126 21.66 -18.11 -12.16
CA ASP A 126 21.34 -16.96 -13.03
C ASP A 126 20.97 -15.70 -12.25
N GLY A 127 20.79 -15.80 -10.94
CA GLY A 127 20.56 -14.69 -10.03
C GLY A 127 19.11 -14.49 -9.60
N THR A 128 18.18 -15.30 -10.10
CA THR A 128 16.77 -15.27 -9.69
C THR A 128 16.63 -15.61 -8.21
N VAL A 129 15.83 -14.83 -7.48
CA VAL A 129 15.47 -15.14 -6.09
C VAL A 129 14.49 -16.32 -6.09
N ILE A 130 14.86 -17.39 -5.39
CA ILE A 130 14.07 -18.61 -5.26
C ILE A 130 13.33 -18.62 -3.92
N TRP A 131 14.02 -18.26 -2.83
CA TRP A 131 13.43 -18.17 -1.49
C TRP A 131 13.77 -16.83 -0.82
N VAL A 132 12.88 -16.35 0.02
CA VAL A 132 13.03 -15.10 0.77
C VAL A 132 12.64 -15.32 2.23
N ALA A 133 13.39 -14.73 3.16
CA ALA A 133 13.00 -14.67 4.56
C ALA A 133 12.05 -13.48 4.78
N PRO A 134 10.79 -13.68 5.21
CA PRO A 134 9.86 -12.57 5.39
C PRO A 134 10.27 -11.65 6.55
N LEU A 135 9.94 -10.35 6.42
CA LEU A 135 10.14 -9.37 7.48
C LEU A 135 9.05 -9.48 8.55
N ALA A 136 9.43 -9.31 9.81
CA ALA A 136 8.53 -9.28 10.95
C ALA A 136 7.51 -8.14 10.78
N GLY A 137 6.24 -8.47 10.99
CA GLY A 137 5.14 -7.54 10.74
C GLY A 137 4.53 -7.64 9.34
N SER A 138 5.14 -8.37 8.40
CA SER A 138 4.51 -8.74 7.12
C SER A 138 3.48 -9.86 7.30
N GLU A 139 2.58 -10.03 6.33
CA GLU A 139 1.52 -11.05 6.39
C GLU A 139 2.10 -12.48 6.48
N LEU A 140 3.18 -12.73 5.74
CA LEU A 140 3.81 -14.06 5.65
C LEU A 140 4.78 -14.35 6.81
N ALA A 141 5.10 -13.36 7.65
CA ALA A 141 5.94 -13.54 8.84
C ALA A 141 5.40 -14.61 9.79
N SER A 142 4.07 -14.79 9.84
CA SER A 142 3.40 -15.77 10.70
C SER A 142 3.61 -17.23 10.27
N LEU A 143 4.14 -17.46 9.07
CA LEU A 143 4.35 -18.80 8.50
C LEU A 143 5.75 -19.35 8.76
N VAL A 144 6.65 -18.54 9.33
CA VAL A 144 8.01 -18.92 9.68
C VAL A 144 8.23 -18.79 11.18
N ASP A 145 9.12 -19.61 11.73
CA ASP A 145 9.39 -19.59 13.17
C ASP A 145 10.11 -18.31 13.62
N ASN A 146 11.02 -17.79 12.79
CA ASN A 146 11.84 -16.61 13.10
C ASN A 146 11.95 -15.69 11.86
N PRO A 147 11.00 -14.76 11.65
CA PRO A 147 11.12 -13.76 10.58
C PRO A 147 12.26 -12.78 10.87
N LEU A 148 12.73 -12.07 9.83
CA LEU A 148 13.76 -11.04 9.97
C LEU A 148 13.18 -9.76 10.58
N PRO A 149 13.97 -8.88 11.24
CA PRO A 149 15.39 -9.01 11.53
C PRO A 149 15.69 -10.11 12.57
N LEU A 150 16.83 -10.80 12.42
CA LEU A 150 17.25 -11.88 13.31
C LEU A 150 18.47 -11.47 14.15
N ASP A 151 18.30 -11.48 15.48
CA ASP A 151 19.37 -11.16 16.44
C ASP A 151 20.43 -12.28 16.54
N ILE A 152 21.70 -11.91 16.36
CA ILE A 152 22.85 -12.81 16.37
C ILE A 152 23.90 -12.31 17.35
N SER A 153 23.99 -12.96 18.51
CA SER A 153 25.12 -12.75 19.44
C SER A 153 26.31 -13.66 19.11
N LEU A 154 27.49 -13.08 18.87
CA LEU A 154 28.75 -13.76 18.53
C LEU A 154 29.77 -13.66 19.67
N GLY A 155 30.18 -14.82 20.20
CA GLY A 155 31.28 -14.92 21.17
C GLY A 155 32.66 -14.96 20.51
N ALA A 156 33.72 -14.59 21.25
CA ALA A 156 35.08 -14.63 20.74
C ALA A 156 35.52 -16.05 20.38
N GLY A 157 36.16 -16.21 19.21
CA GLY A 157 36.75 -17.47 18.75
C GLY A 157 35.76 -18.60 18.41
N VAL A 158 34.46 -18.32 18.30
CA VAL A 158 33.45 -19.34 17.96
C VAL A 158 33.15 -19.38 16.47
N LYS A 159 32.74 -20.55 15.97
CA LYS A 159 32.08 -20.70 14.67
C LYS A 159 30.59 -20.89 14.90
N LYS A 160 29.79 -19.88 14.59
CA LYS A 160 28.32 -19.91 14.78
C LYS A 160 27.63 -20.24 13.47
N TYR A 161 26.68 -21.17 13.55
CA TYR A 161 25.76 -21.48 12.47
C TYR A 161 24.38 -20.93 12.83
N VAL A 162 23.77 -20.21 11.90
CA VAL A 162 22.44 -19.61 12.06
C VAL A 162 21.53 -20.18 10.98
N ASP A 163 20.47 -20.86 11.39
CA ASP A 163 19.43 -21.32 10.49
C ASP A 163 18.42 -20.18 10.29
N VAL A 164 18.13 -19.85 9.03
CA VAL A 164 17.23 -18.77 8.62
C VAL A 164 16.01 -19.39 7.95
N SER A 165 14.83 -19.14 8.51
CA SER A 165 13.57 -19.57 7.91
C SER A 165 13.29 -18.77 6.65
N VAL A 166 13.02 -19.47 5.55
CA VAL A 166 12.70 -18.88 4.26
C VAL A 166 11.44 -19.51 3.69
N LEU A 167 10.73 -18.74 2.89
CA LEU A 167 9.57 -19.17 2.12
C LEU A 167 9.89 -19.10 0.63
N CYS A 168 9.17 -19.89 -0.17
CA CYS A 168 9.25 -19.76 -1.62
C CYS A 168 8.75 -18.39 -2.05
N LEU A 169 9.49 -17.73 -2.95
CA LEU A 169 9.09 -16.45 -3.49
C LEU A 169 7.95 -16.66 -4.52
N ASP A 170 6.86 -15.95 -4.32
CA ASP A 170 5.87 -15.62 -5.36
C ASP A 170 6.00 -14.12 -5.65
N ASP A 171 6.43 -13.79 -6.86
CA ASP A 171 6.69 -12.41 -7.31
C ASP A 171 5.42 -11.54 -7.29
N ARG A 172 4.24 -12.16 -7.36
CA ARG A 172 2.93 -11.46 -7.28
C ARG A 172 2.59 -11.02 -5.85
N MET A 173 3.31 -11.53 -4.86
CA MET A 173 3.04 -11.31 -3.44
C MET A 173 4.20 -10.68 -2.69
N VAL A 174 5.14 -10.03 -3.38
CA VAL A 174 6.38 -9.51 -2.76
C VAL A 174 6.11 -8.64 -1.52
N ASN A 175 5.07 -7.80 -1.59
CA ASN A 175 4.65 -6.94 -0.49
C ASN A 175 4.22 -7.73 0.76
N GLU A 176 3.68 -8.95 0.59
CA GLU A 176 3.26 -9.82 1.69
C GLU A 176 4.43 -10.43 2.48
N TYR A 177 5.64 -10.40 1.90
CA TYR A 177 6.88 -10.72 2.59
C TYR A 177 7.49 -9.51 3.32
N GLY A 178 6.90 -8.32 3.14
CA GLY A 178 7.38 -7.04 3.70
C GLY A 178 8.42 -6.32 2.84
N TYR A 179 8.63 -6.76 1.59
CA TYR A 179 9.57 -6.15 0.66
C TYR A 179 8.82 -5.42 -0.46
N LEU A 180 9.50 -4.47 -1.11
CA LEU A 180 9.08 -3.98 -2.42
C LEU A 180 9.73 -4.83 -3.52
N PHE A 181 9.06 -4.97 -4.67
CA PHE A 181 9.51 -5.80 -5.79
C PHE A 181 10.99 -5.60 -6.15
N PHE A 182 11.42 -4.34 -6.32
CA PHE A 182 12.78 -4.01 -6.73
C PHE A 182 13.85 -4.34 -5.67
N GLN A 183 13.46 -4.57 -4.42
CA GLN A 183 14.38 -5.02 -3.37
C GLN A 183 14.72 -6.51 -3.50
N LEU A 184 13.92 -7.28 -4.25
CA LEU A 184 14.14 -8.70 -4.50
C LEU A 184 14.61 -8.97 -5.93
N ASP A 185 14.05 -8.29 -6.93
CA ASP A 185 14.48 -8.41 -8.32
C ASP A 185 14.76 -7.05 -8.97
N PRO A 186 15.92 -6.42 -8.67
CA PRO A 186 16.31 -5.15 -9.27
C PRO A 186 16.60 -5.26 -10.78
N THR A 187 16.78 -6.47 -11.32
CA THR A 187 17.10 -6.67 -12.74
C THR A 187 15.88 -6.60 -13.64
N GLN A 188 14.70 -6.81 -13.07
CA GLN A 188 13.40 -6.67 -13.72
C GLN A 188 12.72 -5.34 -13.34
N ALA A 189 13.48 -4.30 -13.02
CA ALA A 189 12.91 -2.98 -12.73
C ALA A 189 13.28 -1.97 -13.81
N ILE A 190 12.30 -1.16 -14.21
CA ILE A 190 12.50 0.00 -15.09
C ILE A 190 12.42 1.30 -14.30
N GLN A 191 13.28 2.25 -14.64
CA GLN A 191 13.34 3.53 -13.93
C GLN A 191 12.42 4.57 -14.59
N PHE A 192 11.59 5.23 -13.80
CA PHE A 192 10.83 6.41 -14.21
C PHE A 192 11.21 7.58 -13.31
N CYS A 193 11.72 8.67 -13.89
CA CYS A 193 12.12 9.86 -13.14
C CYS A 193 11.18 11.04 -13.43
N ILE A 194 10.93 11.87 -12.43
CA ILE A 194 10.13 13.09 -12.51
C ILE A 194 11.03 14.28 -12.19
N PHE A 195 10.97 15.34 -13.00
CA PHE A 195 11.55 16.64 -12.67
C PHE A 195 10.47 17.72 -12.78
N GLY A 196 10.33 18.54 -11.75
CA GLY A 196 9.23 19.50 -11.64
C GLY A 196 9.66 20.95 -11.73
N ASN A 197 8.90 21.75 -12.48
CA ASN A 197 8.92 23.20 -12.42
C ASN A 197 7.58 23.78 -11.99
N TYR A 198 7.66 24.78 -11.11
CA TYR A 198 6.54 25.63 -10.72
C TYR A 198 6.76 27.03 -11.30
N CYS A 199 5.72 27.62 -11.86
CA CYS A 199 5.75 29.01 -12.32
C CYS A 199 4.69 29.84 -11.62
N ASP A 200 5.12 30.95 -11.02
CA ASP A 200 4.22 31.89 -10.36
C ASP A 200 3.43 32.75 -11.38
N GLU A 201 2.49 33.56 -10.89
CA GLU A 201 1.66 34.45 -11.71
C GLU A 201 2.47 35.47 -12.53
N SER A 202 3.72 35.74 -12.13
CA SER A 202 4.63 36.63 -12.88
C SER A 202 5.33 35.93 -14.04
N GLY A 203 5.14 34.61 -14.16
CA GLY A 203 5.80 33.74 -15.13
C GLY A 203 7.24 33.40 -14.73
N ARG A 204 7.62 33.58 -13.45
CA ARG A 204 8.95 33.22 -12.97
C ARG A 204 8.99 31.73 -12.63
N HIS A 205 10.02 31.05 -13.11
CA HIS A 205 10.22 29.62 -12.94
C HIS A 205 11.02 29.30 -11.67
N TYR A 206 10.60 28.25 -10.96
CA TYR A 206 11.27 27.66 -9.81
C TYR A 206 11.31 26.13 -9.97
N PRO A 207 12.28 25.43 -9.36
CA PRO A 207 12.13 23.99 -9.12
C PRO A 207 10.88 23.76 -8.25
N ALA A 208 10.01 22.83 -8.65
CA ALA A 208 8.82 22.49 -7.88
C ALA A 208 9.18 21.56 -6.71
N ALA A 209 8.58 21.81 -5.54
CA ALA A 209 8.48 20.81 -4.49
C ALA A 209 7.18 20.02 -4.69
N TYR A 210 7.25 18.69 -4.69
CA TYR A 210 6.11 17.80 -4.86
C TYR A 210 6.31 16.49 -4.10
N SER A 211 5.22 15.79 -3.77
CA SER A 211 5.23 14.39 -3.35
C SER A 211 4.58 13.50 -4.42
N VAL A 212 4.94 12.22 -4.41
CA VAL A 212 4.45 11.24 -5.36
C VAL A 212 4.05 9.96 -4.64
N ASP A 213 2.86 9.49 -4.96
CA ASP A 213 2.37 8.16 -4.60
C ASP A 213 2.22 7.32 -5.87
N VAL A 214 2.58 6.04 -5.78
CA VAL A 214 2.60 5.10 -6.91
C VAL A 214 2.02 3.77 -6.49
N TRP A 215 1.12 3.24 -7.30
CA TRP A 215 0.50 1.93 -7.13
C TRP A 215 0.70 1.08 -8.38
N ASN A 216 0.75 -0.24 -8.20
CA ASN A 216 0.43 -1.15 -9.29
C ASN A 216 -0.98 -0.85 -9.80
N TYR A 217 -1.20 -0.99 -11.10
CA TYR A 217 -2.51 -0.82 -11.70
C TYR A 217 -2.81 -2.01 -12.61
N SER A 218 -4.04 -2.48 -12.58
CA SER A 218 -4.48 -3.55 -13.47
C SER A 218 -6.01 -3.56 -13.54
N ASP A 219 -6.56 -3.87 -14.72
CA ASP A 219 -8.00 -4.02 -14.94
C ASP A 219 -8.84 -2.82 -14.41
N GLY A 220 -8.29 -1.61 -14.50
CA GLY A 220 -8.97 -0.39 -14.06
C GLY A 220 -8.94 -0.12 -12.55
N GLN A 221 -8.05 -0.79 -11.80
CA GLN A 221 -8.00 -0.73 -10.34
C GLN A 221 -6.57 -0.51 -9.82
N MET A 222 -6.45 0.30 -8.77
CA MET A 222 -5.22 0.40 -7.99
C MET A 222 -5.02 -0.89 -7.20
N GLY A 223 -3.84 -1.48 -7.37
CA GLY A 223 -3.37 -2.63 -6.64
C GLY A 223 -2.45 -2.21 -5.49
N ALA A 224 -1.37 -2.97 -5.31
CA ALA A 224 -0.45 -2.76 -4.21
C ALA A 224 0.30 -1.42 -4.33
N VAL A 225 0.51 -0.77 -3.17
CA VAL A 225 1.34 0.44 -3.08
C VAL A 225 2.80 0.07 -3.40
N LEU A 226 3.41 0.79 -4.34
CA LEU A 226 4.82 0.68 -4.68
C LEU A 226 5.66 1.74 -3.98
N TYR A 227 5.13 2.96 -3.93
CA TYR A 227 5.75 4.11 -3.29
C TYR A 227 4.67 4.98 -2.66
N SER A 228 4.95 5.55 -1.49
CA SER A 228 4.06 6.52 -0.87
C SER A 228 4.84 7.70 -0.30
N ASP A 229 4.28 8.89 -0.49
CA ASP A 229 4.81 10.18 -0.02
C ASP A 229 6.29 10.41 -0.35
N VAL A 230 6.70 10.03 -1.56
CA VAL A 230 8.09 10.26 -2.01
C VAL A 230 8.23 11.71 -2.43
N THR A 231 8.95 12.48 -1.62
CA THR A 231 9.10 13.93 -1.80
C THR A 231 10.32 14.30 -2.63
N SER A 232 10.16 15.32 -3.47
CA SER A 232 11.28 15.97 -4.15
C SER A 232 12.07 16.86 -3.20
N THR A 233 13.38 16.94 -3.40
CA THR A 233 14.24 17.88 -2.66
C THR A 233 14.41 19.19 -3.43
N VAL A 234 14.17 20.32 -2.76
CA VAL A 234 14.46 21.67 -3.29
C VAL A 234 15.38 22.37 -2.31
N GLU A 235 16.60 22.69 -2.74
CA GLU A 235 17.64 23.22 -1.88
C GLU A 235 18.29 24.49 -2.45
N LEU A 236 18.69 25.40 -1.56
CA LEU A 236 19.47 26.60 -1.91
C LEU A 236 20.95 26.24 -2.00
N ASN A 237 21.55 26.37 -3.18
CA ASN A 237 22.97 26.08 -3.38
C ASN A 237 23.88 27.22 -2.88
N ASP A 238 25.19 26.97 -2.86
CA ASP A 238 26.22 27.94 -2.42
C ASP A 238 26.27 29.24 -3.24
N LEU A 239 25.63 29.26 -4.42
CA LEU A 239 25.51 30.44 -5.29
C LEU A 239 24.24 31.26 -5.00
N GLY A 240 23.39 30.82 -4.07
CA GLY A 240 22.14 31.47 -3.73
C GLY A 240 21.01 31.17 -4.72
N GLU A 241 21.09 30.05 -5.44
CA GLU A 241 20.08 29.61 -6.41
C GLU A 241 19.40 28.31 -5.91
N TYR A 242 18.08 28.22 -6.07
CA TYR A 242 17.36 26.99 -5.75
C TYR A 242 17.56 25.95 -6.85
N ALA A 243 17.85 24.71 -6.45
CA ALA A 243 18.01 23.57 -7.34
C ALA A 243 17.24 22.36 -6.79
N SER A 244 16.89 21.44 -7.68
CA SER A 244 16.25 20.17 -7.36
C SER A 244 16.84 19.08 -8.26
N SER A 245 16.83 17.84 -7.78
CA SER A 245 17.17 16.66 -8.58
C SER A 245 15.89 15.90 -8.94
N PRO A 246 15.84 15.20 -10.09
CA PRO A 246 14.71 14.35 -10.40
C PRO A 246 14.46 13.28 -9.32
N VAL A 247 13.18 13.02 -9.04
CA VAL A 247 12.76 11.91 -8.17
C VAL A 247 12.53 10.69 -9.05
N CYS A 248 13.16 9.57 -8.73
CA CYS A 248 13.12 8.36 -9.57
C CYS A 248 12.49 7.18 -8.85
N PHE A 249 11.68 6.42 -9.59
CA PHE A 249 10.93 5.26 -9.15
C PHE A 249 11.42 4.04 -9.93
N ALA A 250 11.66 2.93 -9.23
CA ALA A 250 11.94 1.63 -9.84
C ALA A 250 10.63 0.85 -9.93
N LEU A 251 10.11 0.72 -11.14
CA LEU A 251 8.83 0.09 -11.43
C LEU A 251 9.05 -1.35 -11.91
N PRO A 252 8.19 -2.31 -11.54
CA PRO A 252 8.26 -3.69 -12.07
C PRO A 252 8.25 -3.73 -13.60
N ASP A 253 9.10 -4.50 -14.28
CA ASP A 253 9.22 -4.59 -15.74
C ASP A 253 9.10 -6.05 -16.17
N SER A 254 7.89 -6.59 -16.05
CA SER A 254 7.54 -7.98 -16.29
C SER A 254 7.29 -8.25 -17.78
N ALA A 255 7.08 -9.52 -18.11
CA ALA A 255 6.72 -9.90 -19.48
C ALA A 255 5.26 -9.54 -19.78
N GLY A 256 5.01 -8.37 -20.37
CA GLY A 256 3.66 -7.91 -20.70
C GLY A 256 3.61 -6.41 -20.97
N ASP A 257 2.40 -5.84 -20.87
CA ASP A 257 2.23 -4.41 -20.63
C ASP A 257 1.89 -4.29 -19.13
N ASP A 258 2.78 -3.69 -18.35
CA ASP A 258 2.56 -3.41 -16.93
C ASP A 258 2.02 -1.99 -16.77
N GLU A 259 1.01 -1.80 -15.92
CA GLU A 259 0.38 -0.50 -15.67
C GLU A 259 0.64 -0.01 -14.23
N TYR A 260 0.80 1.30 -14.07
CA TYR A 260 0.99 1.93 -12.76
C TYR A 260 0.17 3.22 -12.67
N TYR A 261 -0.45 3.43 -11.52
CA TYR A 261 -1.16 4.67 -11.22
C TYR A 261 -0.25 5.61 -10.44
N PHE A 262 -0.15 6.86 -10.88
CA PHE A 262 0.61 7.91 -10.20
C PHE A 262 -0.32 9.01 -9.72
N GLN A 263 -0.03 9.54 -8.54
CA GLN A 263 -0.53 10.84 -8.08
C GLN A 263 0.65 11.74 -7.72
N ILE A 264 0.62 12.98 -8.21
CA ILE A 264 1.64 13.99 -7.94
C ILE A 264 0.98 15.16 -7.22
N THR A 265 1.41 15.43 -6.00
CA THR A 265 0.90 16.50 -5.14
C THR A 265 1.89 17.65 -5.09
N LEU A 266 1.45 18.88 -5.36
CA LEU A 266 2.30 20.06 -5.22
C LEU A 266 2.47 20.40 -3.74
N LEU A 267 3.70 20.75 -3.34
CA LEU A 267 4.04 21.10 -1.96
C LEU A 267 4.50 22.56 -1.83
N ASN A 268 4.47 23.07 -0.61
CA ASN A 268 5.10 24.33 -0.27
C ASN A 268 6.64 24.26 -0.43
N SER A 269 7.26 25.40 -0.74
CA SER A 269 8.72 25.47 -0.89
C SER A 269 9.28 26.82 -0.50
N ASP A 270 10.45 26.86 0.11
CA ASP A 270 11.21 28.09 0.32
C ASP A 270 11.57 28.80 -1.00
N ALA A 271 11.50 28.12 -2.15
CA ALA A 271 11.79 28.70 -3.47
C ALA A 271 10.70 29.68 -3.94
N TYR A 272 9.43 29.37 -3.69
CA TYR A 272 8.28 30.12 -4.20
C TYR A 272 7.20 30.46 -3.15
N GLY A 273 7.38 30.02 -1.90
CA GLY A 273 6.49 30.28 -0.79
C GLY A 273 5.33 29.29 -0.66
N GLU A 274 4.24 29.78 -0.07
CA GLU A 274 3.03 28.99 0.20
C GLU A 274 2.16 28.86 -1.05
N VAL A 275 1.70 27.64 -1.29
CA VAL A 275 0.74 27.24 -2.35
C VAL A 275 -0.37 26.40 -1.72
N THR A 276 -1.45 26.17 -2.47
CA THR A 276 -2.44 25.18 -2.08
C THR A 276 -1.90 23.79 -2.39
N GLU A 277 -1.49 23.06 -1.35
CA GLU A 277 -1.06 21.67 -1.51
C GLU A 277 -2.24 20.82 -1.96
N SER A 278 -2.12 20.23 -3.14
CA SER A 278 -3.17 19.46 -3.81
C SER A 278 -2.55 18.56 -4.86
N ILE A 279 -3.25 17.49 -5.22
CA ILE A 279 -2.91 16.71 -6.40
C ILE A 279 -2.95 17.69 -7.58
N ILE A 280 -1.89 17.66 -8.39
CA ILE A 280 -1.77 18.46 -9.61
C ILE A 280 -1.65 17.57 -10.83
N ARG A 281 -1.27 16.30 -10.69
CA ARG A 281 -1.33 15.32 -11.78
C ARG A 281 -1.77 13.97 -11.26
N GLU A 282 -2.51 13.26 -12.08
CA GLU A 282 -2.75 11.83 -11.88
C GLU A 282 -2.96 11.10 -13.20
N GLY A 283 -2.73 9.79 -13.18
CA GLY A 283 -3.00 8.95 -14.33
C GLY A 283 -2.29 7.61 -14.30
N VAL A 284 -2.68 6.77 -15.24
CA VAL A 284 -2.06 5.46 -15.50
C VAL A 284 -0.99 5.62 -16.56
N ILE A 285 0.21 5.08 -16.31
CA ILE A 285 1.26 4.91 -17.31
C ILE A 285 1.63 3.45 -17.45
N THR A 286 2.20 3.08 -18.59
CA THR A 286 2.70 1.73 -18.86
C THR A 286 4.21 1.65 -18.78
N ASP A 287 4.77 0.46 -18.57
CA ASP A 287 6.18 0.16 -18.79
C ASP A 287 6.63 0.53 -20.22
N GLY A 288 5.75 0.43 -21.21
CA GLY A 288 5.93 0.93 -22.58
C GLY A 288 6.14 2.45 -22.66
N ASP A 289 5.39 3.24 -21.89
CA ASP A 289 5.56 4.69 -21.78
C ASP A 289 6.91 5.03 -21.15
N VAL A 290 7.28 4.30 -20.09
CA VAL A 290 8.56 4.46 -19.40
C VAL A 290 9.72 4.13 -20.34
N ARG A 291 9.66 3.03 -21.09
CA ARG A 291 10.66 2.68 -22.11
C ARG A 291 10.75 3.75 -23.20
N SER A 292 9.62 4.34 -23.60
CA SER A 292 9.58 5.36 -24.65
C SER A 292 10.27 6.67 -24.25
N LEU A 293 10.39 6.98 -22.96
CA LEU A 293 11.19 8.11 -22.48
C LEU A 293 12.69 7.95 -22.74
N HIS A 294 13.16 6.71 -22.77
CA HIS A 294 14.59 6.36 -22.80
C HIS A 294 15.09 5.99 -24.22
N ILE A 295 14.32 6.32 -25.28
CA ILE A 295 14.65 5.95 -26.67
C ILE A 295 14.65 7.21 -27.57
N GLY A 296 15.77 7.93 -27.66
CA GLY A 296 15.99 8.96 -28.70
C GLY A 296 17.25 9.82 -28.52
N ASP A 297 17.75 10.47 -29.59
CA ASP A 297 18.90 11.42 -29.53
C ASP A 297 18.59 12.72 -28.73
N ASP A 298 17.36 12.88 -28.26
CA ASP A 298 16.85 14.02 -27.46
C ASP A 298 16.36 13.50 -26.08
N ASP A 299 17.14 12.57 -25.51
CA ASP A 299 16.96 11.88 -24.21
C ASP A 299 16.56 12.85 -23.08
N SER A 300 15.26 13.03 -22.85
CA SER A 300 14.80 13.46 -21.54
C SER A 300 14.78 12.23 -20.64
N GLU A 301 15.81 12.10 -19.78
CA GLU A 301 15.93 11.03 -18.76
C GLU A 301 14.81 11.08 -17.69
N TYR A 302 13.84 11.99 -17.82
CA TYR A 302 12.75 12.22 -16.88
C TYR A 302 11.49 12.76 -17.56
N TYR A 303 10.34 12.46 -16.98
CA TYR A 303 9.09 13.18 -17.19
C TYR A 303 9.20 14.60 -16.61
N HIS A 304 9.04 15.61 -17.47
CA HIS A 304 9.13 17.00 -17.07
C HIS A 304 7.74 17.56 -16.72
N LEU A 305 7.46 17.61 -15.42
CA LEU A 305 6.29 18.24 -14.83
C LEU A 305 6.40 19.78 -14.89
N ARG A 306 5.39 20.45 -15.43
CA ARG A 306 5.35 21.92 -15.56
C ARG A 306 4.02 22.48 -15.06
N TYR A 307 4.00 22.91 -13.81
CA TYR A 307 2.82 23.51 -13.20
C TYR A 307 2.84 25.04 -13.30
N GLY A 308 1.77 25.63 -13.85
CA GLY A 308 1.63 27.09 -13.99
C GLY A 308 2.49 27.75 -15.09
N CYS A 309 3.26 26.98 -15.86
CA CYS A 309 4.31 27.53 -16.74
C CYS A 309 3.88 27.93 -18.16
N GLY A 310 2.59 27.83 -18.50
CA GLY A 310 2.08 28.15 -19.85
C GLY A 310 2.51 27.18 -20.96
N THR A 311 3.32 26.16 -20.62
CA THR A 311 3.72 25.04 -21.45
C THR A 311 3.28 23.74 -20.78
N SER A 312 2.84 22.75 -21.56
CA SER A 312 2.43 21.45 -21.03
C SER A 312 3.60 20.61 -20.52
N ASP A 313 3.28 19.54 -19.80
CA ASP A 313 4.25 18.51 -19.43
C ASP A 313 4.87 17.87 -20.67
N SER A 314 6.05 17.25 -20.49
CA SER A 314 6.76 16.57 -21.57
C SER A 314 7.40 15.27 -21.08
N PRO A 315 7.06 14.13 -21.69
CA PRO A 315 5.89 13.91 -22.55
C PRO A 315 4.57 14.09 -21.78
N ASN A 316 3.45 14.16 -22.48
CA ASN A 316 2.14 14.25 -21.83
C ASN A 316 1.67 12.86 -21.38
N LEU A 317 2.00 12.49 -20.15
CA LEU A 317 1.69 11.17 -19.57
C LEU A 317 0.54 11.20 -18.56
N PHE A 318 0.39 12.29 -17.83
CA PHE A 318 -0.62 12.42 -16.77
C PHE A 318 -1.64 13.51 -17.11
N GLY A 319 -2.87 13.34 -16.60
CA GLY A 319 -3.89 14.37 -16.64
C GLY A 319 -3.77 15.33 -15.47
N GLU A 320 -4.40 16.50 -15.58
CA GLU A 320 -4.77 17.28 -14.39
C GLU A 320 -5.82 16.46 -13.60
N PRO A 321 -5.75 16.40 -12.27
CA PRO A 321 -6.82 15.83 -11.48
C PRO A 321 -8.09 16.62 -11.76
N ASN A 322 -9.23 15.95 -11.77
CA ASN A 322 -10.46 16.65 -12.08
C ASN A 322 -10.86 17.58 -10.93
N THR A 323 -10.54 18.87 -11.06
CA THR A 323 -10.88 19.93 -10.10
C THR A 323 -12.25 20.56 -10.35
N GLN A 324 -13.04 20.10 -11.33
CA GLN A 324 -14.37 20.66 -11.54
C GLN A 324 -15.34 20.10 -10.50
N PRO A 325 -15.90 20.91 -9.59
CA PRO A 325 -16.85 20.39 -8.61
C PRO A 325 -18.04 19.73 -9.32
N PRO A 326 -18.63 18.67 -8.74
CA PRO A 326 -19.86 18.12 -9.28
C PRO A 326 -20.97 19.17 -9.24
N VAL A 327 -21.83 19.15 -10.26
CA VAL A 327 -22.87 20.16 -10.45
C VAL A 327 -24.25 19.53 -10.61
N ILE A 328 -25.26 20.19 -10.05
CA ILE A 328 -26.66 19.93 -10.38
C ILE A 328 -27.06 20.91 -11.49
N ASP A 329 -27.42 20.37 -12.65
CA ASP A 329 -27.88 21.13 -13.81
C ASP A 329 -29.25 20.61 -14.29
N ARG A 330 -29.71 21.15 -15.42
CA ARG A 330 -31.01 20.83 -16.02
C ARG A 330 -31.15 19.34 -16.38
N ASP A 331 -30.04 18.68 -16.71
CA ASP A 331 -30.02 17.30 -17.19
C ASP A 331 -29.78 16.28 -16.07
N THR A 332 -29.35 16.74 -14.89
CA THR A 332 -29.13 15.91 -13.70
C THR A 332 -30.37 15.09 -13.32
N GLU A 333 -30.17 13.80 -13.05
CA GLU A 333 -31.18 12.91 -12.49
C GLU A 333 -30.86 12.56 -11.05
N ILE A 334 -31.85 12.65 -10.16
CA ILE A 334 -31.69 12.36 -8.73
C ILE A 334 -32.65 11.23 -8.36
N TYR A 335 -32.09 10.09 -7.97
CA TYR A 335 -32.81 8.92 -7.52
C TYR A 335 -32.70 8.80 -6.01
N ILE A 336 -33.81 8.92 -5.30
CA ILE A 336 -33.90 8.69 -3.86
C ILE A 336 -34.49 7.30 -3.64
N TYR A 337 -33.65 6.29 -3.53
CA TYR A 337 -34.06 4.93 -3.22
C TYR A 337 -34.46 4.83 -1.75
N PHE A 338 -35.65 4.27 -1.52
CA PHE A 338 -36.19 4.02 -0.21
C PHE A 338 -36.47 2.53 -0.06
N ASP A 339 -35.93 1.95 1.01
CA ASP A 339 -36.25 0.59 1.42
C ASP A 339 -37.70 0.43 1.85
N SER A 340 -38.49 -0.22 0.99
CA SER A 340 -39.90 -0.48 1.24
C SER A 340 -40.18 -1.90 1.78
N SER A 341 -39.19 -2.59 2.34
CA SER A 341 -39.37 -3.91 2.97
C SER A 341 -40.34 -3.87 4.17
N GLY A 342 -40.40 -2.71 4.83
CA GLY A 342 -41.45 -2.32 5.77
C GLY A 342 -40.97 -1.91 7.15
N SER A 343 -39.70 -2.14 7.47
CA SER A 343 -39.03 -1.66 8.69
C SER A 343 -39.02 -0.13 8.78
N MET A 344 -38.86 0.56 7.65
CA MET A 344 -38.77 2.02 7.53
C MET A 344 -40.06 2.73 7.11
N ASN A 345 -41.24 2.13 7.31
CA ASN A 345 -42.51 2.68 6.80
C ASN A 345 -42.80 4.13 7.24
N SER A 346 -42.26 4.57 8.38
CA SER A 346 -42.36 5.94 8.88
C SER A 346 -41.58 6.97 8.06
N THR A 347 -40.52 6.55 7.36
CA THR A 347 -39.61 7.42 6.60
C THR A 347 -40.14 7.80 5.21
N LEU A 348 -40.94 6.95 4.56
CA LEU A 348 -41.40 7.17 3.18
C LEU A 348 -42.17 8.48 3.00
N SER A 349 -43.17 8.74 3.85
CA SER A 349 -44.02 9.93 3.70
C SER A 349 -43.23 11.23 3.91
N PRO A 350 -42.35 11.35 4.93
CA PRO A 350 -41.43 12.47 5.04
C PRO A 350 -40.51 12.68 3.83
N LEU A 351 -39.93 11.61 3.25
CA LEU A 351 -39.09 11.72 2.05
C LEU A 351 -39.88 12.23 0.83
N GLN A 352 -41.10 11.74 0.64
CA GLN A 352 -41.99 12.20 -0.43
C GLN A 352 -42.38 13.67 -0.27
N ASP A 353 -42.67 14.10 0.97
CA ASP A 353 -43.00 15.49 1.31
C ASP A 353 -41.78 16.41 1.10
N MET A 354 -40.61 15.99 1.57
CA MET A 354 -39.33 16.69 1.37
C MET A 354 -39.05 16.89 -0.13
N ARG A 355 -39.09 15.82 -0.92
CA ARG A 355 -38.84 15.87 -2.37
C ARG A 355 -39.84 16.77 -3.09
N SER A 356 -41.13 16.68 -2.73
CA SER A 356 -42.21 17.36 -3.47
C SER A 356 -42.34 18.84 -3.11
N ASN A 357 -41.89 19.24 -1.93
CA ASN A 357 -42.05 20.61 -1.44
C ASN A 357 -40.71 21.31 -1.19
N LEU A 358 -39.87 20.78 -0.32
CA LEU A 358 -38.66 21.48 0.13
C LEU A 358 -37.54 21.42 -0.90
N LEU A 359 -37.18 20.23 -1.37
CA LEU A 359 -36.15 20.04 -2.39
C LEU A 359 -36.57 20.64 -3.74
N LYS A 360 -37.87 20.53 -4.08
CA LYS A 360 -38.43 21.17 -5.27
C LYS A 360 -38.25 22.69 -5.20
N ALA A 361 -38.53 23.32 -4.06
CA ALA A 361 -38.33 24.76 -3.92
C ALA A 361 -36.85 25.17 -4.11
N ALA A 362 -35.90 24.33 -3.70
CA ALA A 362 -34.47 24.60 -3.83
C ALA A 362 -33.95 24.39 -5.26
N LEU A 363 -34.28 23.26 -5.89
CA LEU A 363 -33.67 22.86 -7.16
C LEU A 363 -34.45 23.30 -8.40
N LEU A 364 -35.74 23.63 -8.30
CA LEU A 364 -36.58 24.01 -9.44
C LEU A 364 -35.96 25.11 -10.35
N PRO A 365 -35.25 26.14 -9.83
CA PRO A 365 -34.55 27.11 -10.68
C PRO A 365 -33.47 26.49 -11.59
N LEU A 366 -32.83 25.40 -11.18
CA LEU A 366 -31.81 24.67 -11.97
C LEU A 366 -32.44 23.89 -13.14
N TYR A 367 -33.73 23.55 -13.02
CA TYR A 367 -34.53 22.93 -14.07
C TYR A 367 -35.34 23.96 -14.88
N ASP A 368 -34.84 25.19 -15.01
CA ASP A 368 -35.48 26.33 -15.69
C ASP A 368 -36.90 26.68 -15.17
N ASN A 369 -37.18 26.38 -13.90
CA ASN A 369 -38.51 26.49 -13.31
C ASN A 369 -39.58 25.61 -13.98
N ASP A 370 -39.16 24.52 -14.63
CA ASP A 370 -40.05 23.51 -15.20
C ASP A 370 -40.39 22.44 -14.16
N GLU A 371 -41.58 22.55 -13.57
CA GLU A 371 -42.05 21.61 -12.56
C GLU A 371 -42.20 20.18 -13.10
N VAL A 372 -42.58 20.02 -14.37
CA VAL A 372 -42.78 18.70 -14.97
C VAL A 372 -41.43 18.02 -15.16
N LEU A 373 -40.43 18.77 -15.62
CA LEU A 373 -39.07 18.26 -15.76
C LEU A 373 -38.46 17.90 -14.41
N TYR A 374 -38.58 18.77 -13.39
CA TYR A 374 -38.14 18.44 -12.04
C TYR A 374 -38.82 17.15 -11.55
N ASP A 375 -40.13 17.06 -11.78
CA ASP A 375 -40.89 15.90 -11.30
C ASP A 375 -40.52 14.60 -12.02
N GLU A 376 -40.03 14.69 -13.27
CA GLU A 376 -39.47 13.58 -14.05
C GLU A 376 -38.05 13.21 -13.59
N LYS A 377 -37.21 14.20 -13.28
CA LYS A 377 -35.77 14.03 -13.02
C LYS A 377 -35.41 13.69 -11.58
N VAL A 378 -36.23 14.10 -10.61
CA VAL A 378 -35.98 13.86 -9.18
C VAL A 378 -37.03 12.91 -8.66
N GLN A 379 -36.70 11.68 -8.30
CA GLN A 379 -37.69 10.65 -7.95
C GLN A 379 -37.42 10.02 -6.60
N VAL A 380 -38.50 9.66 -5.88
CA VAL A 380 -38.42 8.74 -4.74
C VAL A 380 -38.84 7.36 -5.24
N VAL A 381 -37.91 6.42 -5.27
CA VAL A 381 -38.11 5.06 -5.76
C VAL A 381 -38.26 4.12 -4.57
N SER A 382 -39.45 3.55 -4.40
CA SER A 382 -39.71 2.57 -3.33
C SER A 382 -39.41 1.16 -3.82
N ASN A 383 -38.45 0.49 -3.19
CA ASN A 383 -38.03 -0.85 -3.56
C ASN A 383 -37.64 -1.65 -2.31
N GLY A 384 -38.28 -2.82 -2.11
CA GLY A 384 -38.04 -3.69 -0.96
C GLY A 384 -37.07 -4.83 -1.24
N SER A 385 -36.21 -4.71 -2.26
CA SER A 385 -35.19 -5.72 -2.58
C SER A 385 -34.00 -5.68 -1.62
N GLU A 386 -33.81 -4.54 -0.94
CA GLU A 386 -32.71 -4.25 -0.01
C GLU A 386 -31.32 -4.42 -0.64
N ARG A 387 -31.24 -4.27 -1.97
CA ARG A 387 -30.01 -4.48 -2.73
C ARG A 387 -29.27 -3.16 -2.95
N THR A 388 -28.59 -2.65 -1.92
CA THR A 388 -27.78 -1.41 -1.91
C THR A 388 -27.01 -1.13 -3.20
N PHE A 389 -26.20 -2.08 -3.70
CA PHE A 389 -25.42 -1.85 -4.93
C PHE A 389 -26.25 -1.86 -6.22
N GLN A 390 -27.43 -2.46 -6.24
CA GLN A 390 -28.37 -2.25 -7.34
C GLN A 390 -28.95 -0.84 -7.28
N PHE A 391 -29.26 -0.34 -6.09
CA PHE A 391 -29.78 1.02 -5.92
C PHE A 391 -28.72 2.06 -6.33
N LEU A 392 -27.48 1.92 -5.86
CA LEU A 392 -26.35 2.74 -6.33
C LEU A 392 -26.13 2.60 -7.84
N ASN A 393 -26.27 1.38 -8.38
CA ASN A 393 -26.22 1.15 -9.83
C ASN A 393 -27.52 1.54 -10.56
N ILE A 394 -28.39 2.35 -9.94
CA ILE A 394 -29.68 2.81 -10.49
C ILE A 394 -30.50 1.70 -11.16
N GLU A 395 -30.47 0.50 -10.57
CA GLU A 395 -31.09 -0.74 -11.07
C GLU A 395 -30.70 -1.13 -12.51
N GLY A 396 -29.56 -0.62 -13.00
CA GLY A 396 -29.07 -0.81 -14.35
C GLY A 396 -29.61 0.20 -15.37
N ASP A 397 -30.37 1.20 -14.93
CA ASP A 397 -30.83 2.27 -15.81
C ASP A 397 -29.66 3.07 -16.37
N THR A 398 -29.89 3.68 -17.54
CA THR A 398 -28.84 4.37 -18.31
C THR A 398 -29.27 5.80 -18.68
N PRO A 399 -29.56 6.65 -17.69
CA PRO A 399 -29.96 8.02 -17.92
C PRO A 399 -28.86 8.82 -18.62
N THR A 400 -29.28 9.89 -19.29
CA THR A 400 -28.36 10.83 -19.95
C THR A 400 -28.20 12.06 -19.08
N GLY A 401 -26.96 12.43 -18.77
CA GLY A 401 -26.64 13.58 -17.91
C GLY A 401 -25.95 13.13 -16.62
N ASN A 402 -25.89 14.04 -15.65
CA ASN A 402 -25.34 13.73 -14.33
C ASN A 402 -26.33 12.88 -13.52
N VAL A 403 -25.83 12.04 -12.63
CA VAL A 403 -26.64 11.14 -11.82
C VAL A 403 -26.29 11.30 -10.35
N ILE A 404 -27.31 11.42 -9.51
CA ILE A 404 -27.18 11.36 -8.06
C ILE A 404 -28.05 10.22 -7.55
N SER A 405 -27.46 9.24 -6.88
CA SER A 405 -28.17 8.12 -6.26
C SER A 405 -28.09 8.19 -4.74
N LEU A 406 -29.21 8.51 -4.10
CA LEU A 406 -29.36 8.64 -2.65
C LEU A 406 -30.10 7.41 -2.12
N VAL A 407 -29.45 6.59 -1.30
CA VAL A 407 -29.96 5.27 -0.89
C VAL A 407 -30.27 5.26 0.61
N PHE A 408 -31.55 5.24 0.96
CA PHE A 408 -32.02 5.14 2.34
C PHE A 408 -32.41 3.69 2.66
N GLN A 409 -31.64 3.06 3.55
CA GLN A 409 -31.86 1.68 3.98
C GLN A 409 -31.53 1.50 5.46
N ASP A 410 -32.27 0.63 6.15
CA ASP A 410 -31.99 0.24 7.53
C ASP A 410 -31.59 -1.23 7.65
N GLU A 411 -31.68 -1.99 6.55
CA GLU A 411 -31.16 -3.33 6.42
C GLU A 411 -30.72 -3.64 4.98
N ALA A 412 -29.84 -4.64 4.84
CA ALA A 412 -29.50 -5.21 3.56
C ALA A 412 -30.09 -6.61 3.46
N GLN A 413 -30.35 -7.01 2.22
CA GLN A 413 -30.81 -8.36 1.95
C GLN A 413 -29.74 -9.36 2.41
N SER A 414 -30.17 -10.43 3.10
CA SER A 414 -29.28 -11.50 3.60
C SER A 414 -28.41 -12.21 2.53
N VAL A 415 -28.61 -11.95 1.24
CA VAL A 415 -27.69 -12.36 0.17
C VAL A 415 -26.45 -11.50 0.10
N TYR A 416 -26.30 -10.41 0.85
CA TYR A 416 -25.05 -9.63 0.88
C TYR A 416 -24.10 -10.01 2.00
N HIS A 417 -24.62 -10.51 3.12
CA HIS A 417 -23.83 -10.96 4.24
C HIS A 417 -24.33 -12.32 4.72
N ALA A 418 -23.42 -13.23 5.06
CA ALA A 418 -23.79 -14.56 5.54
C ALA A 418 -24.69 -14.42 6.80
N GLY A 419 -25.98 -14.71 6.66
CA GLY A 419 -26.98 -14.46 7.70
C GLY A 419 -26.81 -15.34 8.93
N PHE A 420 -25.98 -14.93 9.89
CA PHE A 420 -25.89 -15.50 11.24
C PHE A 420 -25.52 -14.45 12.29
N SER A 421 -25.75 -14.76 13.56
CA SER A 421 -25.42 -13.93 14.74
C SER A 421 -23.92 -13.68 14.95
N SER A 422 -23.05 -14.23 14.10
CA SER A 422 -21.60 -14.04 14.10
C SER A 422 -21.14 -13.83 12.65
N TRP A 423 -21.04 -12.58 12.25
CA TRP A 423 -20.58 -12.14 10.94
C TRP A 423 -19.73 -10.88 11.12
N ASP A 424 -18.61 -10.81 10.42
CA ASP A 424 -17.61 -9.74 10.47
C ASP A 424 -16.89 -9.57 9.11
N GLU A 425 -15.93 -8.65 9.04
CA GLU A 425 -15.16 -8.34 7.84
C GLU A 425 -14.34 -9.52 7.29
N THR A 426 -14.05 -10.53 8.10
CA THR A 426 -13.28 -11.73 7.68
C THR A 426 -14.18 -12.87 7.21
N SER A 427 -15.49 -12.71 7.34
CA SER A 427 -16.48 -13.70 6.91
C SER A 427 -16.56 -13.78 5.39
N ASN A 428 -16.74 -14.99 4.85
CA ASN A 428 -16.84 -15.18 3.39
C ASN A 428 -17.96 -14.33 2.79
N ARG A 429 -17.63 -13.62 1.72
CA ARG A 429 -18.60 -12.89 0.90
C ARG A 429 -19.52 -13.85 0.17
N THR A 430 -20.69 -13.37 -0.20
CA THR A 430 -21.66 -14.13 -0.98
C THR A 430 -21.46 -13.87 -2.48
N GLY A 431 -21.85 -14.82 -3.33
CA GLY A 431 -21.77 -14.62 -4.77
C GLY A 431 -22.70 -13.51 -5.31
N ALA A 432 -23.80 -13.22 -4.60
CA ALA A 432 -24.71 -12.14 -4.98
C ALA A 432 -24.13 -10.76 -4.64
N PHE A 433 -23.40 -10.63 -3.53
CA PHE A 433 -22.62 -9.44 -3.24
C PHE A 433 -21.57 -9.21 -4.32
N ASP A 434 -20.72 -10.22 -4.56
CA ASP A 434 -19.61 -10.12 -5.52
C ASP A 434 -20.11 -9.71 -6.91
N ALA A 435 -21.22 -10.27 -7.38
CA ALA A 435 -21.81 -9.93 -8.67
C ALA A 435 -22.26 -8.46 -8.75
N ASP A 436 -22.90 -7.96 -7.70
CA ASP A 436 -23.50 -6.63 -7.70
C ASP A 436 -22.48 -5.53 -7.48
N ILE A 437 -21.52 -5.69 -6.56
CA ILE A 437 -20.43 -4.72 -6.39
C ILE A 437 -19.58 -4.65 -7.66
N THR A 438 -19.32 -5.78 -8.32
CA THR A 438 -18.58 -5.81 -9.58
C THR A 438 -19.34 -5.08 -10.68
N ALA A 439 -20.66 -5.30 -10.80
CA ALA A 439 -21.49 -4.61 -11.78
C ALA A 439 -21.54 -3.11 -11.52
N PHE A 440 -21.72 -2.70 -10.25
CA PHE A 440 -21.71 -1.30 -9.86
C PHE A 440 -20.38 -0.62 -10.15
N ARG A 441 -19.24 -1.21 -9.75
CA ARG A 441 -17.91 -0.64 -10.04
C ARG A 441 -17.63 -0.53 -11.53
N SER A 442 -18.02 -1.55 -12.31
CA SER A 442 -17.90 -1.51 -13.78
C SER A 442 -18.72 -0.36 -14.38
N ARG A 443 -19.91 -0.10 -13.84
CA ARG A 443 -20.74 1.04 -14.25
C ARG A 443 -20.12 2.35 -13.81
N LEU A 444 -19.61 2.42 -12.58
CA LEU A 444 -18.97 3.60 -12.01
C LEU A 444 -17.82 4.09 -12.89
N ALA A 445 -16.96 3.17 -13.32
CA ALA A 445 -15.85 3.45 -14.25
C ALA A 445 -16.29 3.90 -15.66
N SER A 446 -17.57 3.72 -16.02
CA SER A 446 -18.11 4.15 -17.32
C SER A 446 -18.69 5.56 -17.31
N PHE A 447 -18.95 6.13 -16.13
CA PHE A 447 -19.43 7.50 -16.03
C PHE A 447 -18.32 8.47 -16.41
N ALA A 448 -18.72 9.62 -16.97
CA ALA A 448 -17.78 10.71 -17.11
C ALA A 448 -17.40 11.19 -15.70
N VAL A 449 -16.18 11.71 -15.56
CA VAL A 449 -15.71 12.19 -14.27
C VAL A 449 -16.66 13.28 -13.75
N ASN A 450 -17.05 13.18 -12.47
CA ASN A 450 -18.02 14.05 -11.78
C ASN A 450 -19.44 14.05 -12.38
N SER A 451 -19.79 13.06 -13.22
CA SER A 451 -21.17 12.88 -13.71
C SER A 451 -21.97 11.87 -12.88
N TYR A 452 -21.40 11.28 -11.83
CA TYR A 452 -22.09 10.39 -10.92
C TYR A 452 -21.70 10.69 -9.47
N SER A 453 -22.67 10.67 -8.57
CA SER A 453 -22.45 10.70 -7.13
C SER A 453 -23.44 9.78 -6.42
N GLY A 454 -22.98 9.01 -5.45
CA GLY A 454 -23.81 8.10 -4.66
C GLY A 454 -23.72 8.44 -3.18
N VAL A 455 -24.82 8.32 -2.43
CA VAL A 455 -24.77 8.41 -0.96
C VAL A 455 -25.59 7.29 -0.36
N VAL A 456 -25.02 6.56 0.60
CA VAL A 456 -25.74 5.57 1.40
C VAL A 456 -26.10 6.19 2.75
N PHE A 457 -27.39 6.35 3.00
CA PHE A 457 -27.96 6.77 4.28
C PHE A 457 -28.40 5.53 5.05
N GLN A 458 -27.56 5.11 5.99
CA GLN A 458 -27.88 4.03 6.92
C GLN A 458 -28.83 4.54 7.99
N VAL A 459 -30.09 4.11 7.90
CA VAL A 459 -31.15 4.47 8.84
C VAL A 459 -31.08 3.56 10.07
N GLU A 460 -31.23 4.17 11.24
CA GLU A 460 -31.11 3.50 12.53
C GLU A 460 -32.08 2.33 12.66
N ASN A 461 -31.53 1.16 13.00
CA ASN A 461 -32.32 -0.03 13.28
C ASN A 461 -31.56 -0.88 14.30
N GLU A 462 -32.10 -0.92 15.52
CA GLU A 462 -31.49 -1.63 16.65
C GLU A 462 -31.59 -3.15 16.54
N ASN A 463 -32.36 -3.67 15.57
CA ASN A 463 -32.40 -5.10 15.32
C ASN A 463 -31.08 -5.59 14.74
N GLN A 464 -30.80 -6.88 14.90
CA GLN A 464 -29.54 -7.47 14.43
C GLN A 464 -29.30 -7.27 12.92
N ALA A 465 -30.35 -7.22 12.11
CA ALA A 465 -30.25 -6.94 10.68
C ALA A 465 -29.69 -5.54 10.42
N GLY A 466 -30.22 -4.51 11.08
CA GLY A 466 -29.71 -3.14 10.96
C GLY A 466 -28.30 -2.94 11.53
N LEU A 467 -28.00 -3.58 12.67
CA LEU A 467 -26.64 -3.58 13.22
C LEU A 467 -25.63 -4.24 12.27
N ASN A 468 -26.03 -5.30 11.57
CA ASN A 468 -25.20 -5.96 10.57
C ASN A 468 -25.07 -5.09 9.31
N PHE A 469 -26.14 -4.43 8.89
CA PHE A 469 -26.12 -3.53 7.74
C PHE A 469 -25.17 -2.36 7.96
N LYS A 470 -25.21 -1.72 9.13
CA LYS A 470 -24.26 -0.65 9.48
C LYS A 470 -22.82 -1.11 9.33
N LYS A 471 -22.46 -2.21 9.99
CA LYS A 471 -21.12 -2.82 9.90
C LYS A 471 -20.73 -3.17 8.47
N PHE A 472 -21.69 -3.66 7.69
CA PHE A 472 -21.47 -4.00 6.29
C PHE A 472 -21.09 -2.78 5.46
N ILE A 473 -21.82 -1.68 5.60
CA ILE A 473 -21.46 -0.44 4.91
C ILE A 473 -20.11 0.09 5.42
N GLU A 474 -19.82 0.00 6.72
CA GLU A 474 -18.51 0.38 7.27
C GLU A 474 -17.35 -0.43 6.67
N TYR A 475 -17.50 -1.75 6.48
CA TYR A 475 -16.45 -2.57 5.87
C TYR A 475 -16.25 -2.24 4.39
N ILE A 476 -17.32 -1.92 3.66
CA ILE A 476 -17.25 -1.51 2.25
C ILE A 476 -16.59 -0.15 2.11
N GLN A 477 -17.01 0.83 2.92
CA GLN A 477 -16.45 2.18 2.94
C GLN A 477 -14.95 2.15 3.24
N ASN A 478 -14.54 1.39 4.25
CA ASN A 478 -13.14 1.33 4.66
C ASN A 478 -12.30 0.34 3.85
N GLY A 479 -12.95 -0.51 3.04
CA GLY A 479 -12.29 -1.59 2.31
C GLY A 479 -11.59 -2.59 3.24
N SER A 480 -12.26 -3.00 4.33
CA SER A 480 -11.64 -3.81 5.38
C SER A 480 -11.89 -5.31 5.22
N GLY A 481 -10.92 -6.13 5.67
CA GLY A 481 -10.98 -7.58 5.60
C GLY A 481 -11.26 -8.10 4.18
N ASN A 482 -12.25 -8.97 4.05
CA ASN A 482 -12.67 -9.50 2.75
C ASN A 482 -13.31 -8.43 1.85
N TYR A 483 -13.61 -7.23 2.32
CA TYR A 483 -14.18 -6.15 1.51
C TYR A 483 -13.09 -5.20 0.97
N ALA A 484 -11.81 -5.55 1.06
CA ALA A 484 -10.72 -4.78 0.48
C ALA A 484 -10.71 -4.78 -1.07
N GLY A 485 -10.06 -3.77 -1.64
CA GLY A 485 -9.84 -3.64 -3.08
C GLY A 485 -11.13 -3.60 -3.90
N ALA A 486 -11.25 -4.48 -4.89
CA ALA A 486 -12.39 -4.58 -5.81
C ALA A 486 -13.76 -4.80 -5.12
N PHE A 487 -13.74 -5.25 -3.87
CA PHE A 487 -14.93 -5.61 -3.11
C PHE A 487 -15.32 -4.56 -2.08
N GLY A 488 -14.64 -3.41 -2.09
CA GLY A 488 -14.95 -2.23 -1.30
C GLY A 488 -15.13 -1.01 -2.19
N LEU A 489 -15.21 0.15 -1.55
CA LEU A 489 -15.33 1.46 -2.19
C LEU A 489 -14.42 2.50 -1.53
N SER A 490 -13.42 2.09 -0.76
CA SER A 490 -12.46 3.00 -0.12
C SER A 490 -11.62 3.81 -1.12
N ASP A 491 -11.53 3.36 -2.37
CA ASP A 491 -10.88 4.04 -3.48
C ASP A 491 -11.81 5.02 -4.23
N ARG A 492 -13.05 5.22 -3.76
CA ARG A 492 -14.08 6.01 -4.48
C ARG A 492 -14.52 7.22 -3.67
N THR A 493 -14.12 8.39 -4.14
CA THR A 493 -14.45 9.69 -3.52
C THR A 493 -15.84 10.19 -3.90
N GLU A 494 -16.44 9.64 -4.95
CA GLU A 494 -17.77 9.99 -5.43
C GLU A 494 -18.91 9.28 -4.66
N ILE A 495 -18.58 8.52 -3.60
CA ILE A 495 -19.54 7.80 -2.74
C ILE A 495 -19.48 8.34 -1.30
N GLY A 496 -20.60 8.88 -0.83
CA GLY A 496 -20.79 9.34 0.54
C GLY A 496 -21.50 8.31 1.43
N TYR A 497 -21.32 8.44 2.73
CA TYR A 497 -21.88 7.53 3.74
C TYR A 497 -22.37 8.32 4.95
N GLU A 498 -23.66 8.20 5.24
CA GLU A 498 -24.30 8.80 6.41
C GLU A 498 -24.82 7.70 7.33
N TYR A 499 -24.48 7.76 8.61
CA TYR A 499 -24.82 6.74 9.59
C TYR A 499 -25.76 7.27 10.66
N ASP A 500 -26.45 6.35 11.33
CA ASP A 500 -27.35 6.67 12.44
C ASP A 500 -28.44 7.68 12.04
N VAL A 501 -28.92 7.58 10.80
CA VAL A 501 -29.99 8.43 10.26
C VAL A 501 -31.31 8.09 10.96
N LEU A 502 -32.01 9.09 11.48
CA LEU A 502 -33.23 8.87 12.26
C LEU A 502 -34.39 8.34 11.39
N ASP A 503 -35.05 7.27 11.84
CA ASP A 503 -36.26 6.75 11.18
C ASP A 503 -37.48 7.65 11.48
N GLY A 504 -38.26 7.97 10.45
CA GLY A 504 -39.53 8.68 10.61
C GLY A 504 -39.41 10.14 11.04
N SER A 505 -38.25 10.75 10.79
CA SER A 505 -38.00 12.15 11.13
C SER A 505 -38.78 13.10 10.20
N THR A 506 -38.51 14.40 10.34
CA THR A 506 -39.23 15.43 9.58
C THR A 506 -38.69 15.59 8.16
N PRO A 507 -39.51 16.10 7.21
CA PRO A 507 -39.04 16.45 5.87
C PRO A 507 -37.82 17.38 5.86
N GLN A 508 -37.76 18.35 6.79
CA GLN A 508 -36.63 19.28 6.90
C GLN A 508 -35.33 18.57 7.30
N TYR A 509 -35.42 17.62 8.22
CA TYR A 509 -34.26 16.82 8.64
C TYR A 509 -33.63 16.07 7.46
N TYR A 510 -34.45 15.42 6.62
CA TYR A 510 -33.93 14.70 5.44
C TYR A 510 -33.39 15.66 4.38
N LEU A 511 -33.95 16.87 4.24
CA LEU A 511 -33.37 17.88 3.34
C LEU A 511 -31.98 18.30 3.82
N ASP A 512 -31.85 18.68 5.10
CA ASP A 512 -30.59 19.15 5.67
C ASP A 512 -29.50 18.07 5.54
N LEU A 513 -29.85 16.82 5.82
CA LEU A 513 -28.97 15.66 5.69
C LEU A 513 -28.50 15.42 4.24
N ILE A 514 -29.40 15.53 3.25
CA ILE A 514 -29.03 15.38 1.84
C ILE A 514 -28.14 16.54 1.39
N ILE A 515 -28.42 17.77 1.82
CA ILE A 515 -27.59 18.93 1.48
C ILE A 515 -26.18 18.75 2.05
N GLU A 516 -26.06 18.37 3.32
CA GLU A 516 -24.76 18.14 3.97
C GLU A 516 -23.96 17.05 3.23
N ALA A 517 -24.57 15.90 2.97
CA ALA A 517 -23.90 14.80 2.25
C ALA A 517 -23.47 15.18 0.83
N LEU A 518 -24.25 16.00 0.11
CA LEU A 518 -23.86 16.48 -1.22
C LEU A 518 -22.76 17.54 -1.14
N GLN A 519 -22.78 18.43 -0.14
CA GLN A 519 -21.71 19.40 0.07
C GLN A 519 -20.38 18.70 0.40
N ASP A 520 -20.41 17.61 1.17
CA ASP A 520 -19.23 16.79 1.47
C ASP A 520 -18.65 16.10 0.23
N LEU A 521 -19.49 15.80 -0.77
CA LEU A 521 -19.05 15.32 -2.09
C LEU A 521 -18.60 16.44 -3.04
N GLY A 522 -18.59 17.70 -2.58
CA GLY A 522 -18.07 18.85 -3.33
C GLY A 522 -19.10 19.61 -4.15
N PHE A 523 -20.41 19.36 -3.97
CA PHE A 523 -21.46 20.17 -4.61
C PHE A 523 -21.58 21.56 -3.96
N GLU A 524 -21.83 22.58 -4.78
CA GLU A 524 -22.16 23.94 -4.32
C GLU A 524 -23.69 24.14 -4.29
N LEU A 525 -24.31 24.00 -3.11
CA LEU A 525 -25.78 24.03 -2.89
C LEU A 525 -26.27 25.17 -1.99
#